data_AF-A0A9D8ID11-F1
#
_entry.id   AF-A0A9D8ID11-F1
#
_cell.length_a   1.000
_cell.length_b   1.000
_cell.length_c   1.000
_cell.angle_alpha   90.00
_cell.angle_beta   90.00
_cell.angle_gamma   90.00
#
_symmetry.space_group_name_H-M   'P 1'
#
loop_
_entity.id
_entity.type
_entity.pdbx_description
1 polymer ?
#
loop_
_entity_poly.entity_id
_entity_poly.type
_entity_poly.pdbx_seq_one_letter_code
_entity_poly.pdbx_strand_id
1 'polypeptide(L)'
;MIPKDLNKKNFILWYSLYASQKELEMVRASNREALHRLLKEYAEEVDRVDKTKRLYERIVQPQSIRTQGFDGVLRIDYFFDREKNNSV
;
A
#
# COMPACT_ATOMS: atom_id res chain seq x y z
N MET A 1 15.19 -19.33 14.66
CA MET A 1 14.92 -18.09 15.43
C MET A 1 14.61 -17.00 14.42
N ILE A 2 13.40 -16.44 14.40
CA ILE A 2 13.06 -15.36 13.46
C ILE A 2 13.77 -14.08 13.93
N PRO A 3 14.46 -13.33 13.06
CA PRO A 3 15.06 -12.05 13.44
C PRO A 3 14.01 -11.10 14.04
N LYS A 4 14.36 -10.41 15.13
CA LYS A 4 13.43 -9.46 15.80
C LYS A 4 12.83 -8.44 14.83
N ASP A 5 13.62 -7.97 13.87
CA ASP A 5 13.16 -7.05 12.83
C ASP A 5 12.10 -7.65 11.89
N LEU A 6 12.17 -8.95 11.61
CA LEU A 6 11.18 -9.62 10.77
C LEU A 6 9.85 -9.77 11.52
N ASN A 7 9.89 -10.11 12.82
CA ASN A 7 8.69 -10.15 13.65
C ASN A 7 8.01 -8.78 13.78
N LYS A 8 8.81 -7.72 13.97
CA LYS A 8 8.33 -6.33 13.96
C LYS A 8 7.61 -5.99 12.65
N LYS A 9 8.27 -6.23 11.51
CA LYS A 9 7.68 -5.97 10.18
C LYS A 9 6.38 -6.74 9.97
N ASN A 10 6.37 -8.03 10.32
CA ASN A 10 5.18 -8.87 10.19
C ASN A 10 4.00 -8.33 11.02
N PHE A 11 4.26 -7.94 12.27
CA PHE A 11 3.23 -7.36 13.12
C PHE A 11 2.66 -6.06 12.54
N ILE A 12 3.53 -5.12 12.14
CA ILE A 12 3.09 -3.81 11.61
C ILE A 12 2.25 -3.99 10.34
N LEU A 13 2.70 -4.84 9.42
CA LEU A 13 1.98 -5.12 8.18
C LEU A 13 0.64 -5.78 8.45
N TRP A 14 0.63 -6.82 9.30
CA TRP A 14 -0.61 -7.46 9.72
C TRP A 14 -1.58 -6.45 10.33
N TYR A 15 -1.16 -5.70 11.35
CA TYR A 15 -2.03 -4.78 12.08
C TYR A 15 -2.60 -3.66 11.20
N SER A 16 -1.78 -3.07 10.32
CA SER A 16 -2.16 -1.84 9.61
C SER A 16 -2.84 -2.11 8.25
N LEU A 17 -2.50 -3.22 7.60
CA LEU A 17 -2.91 -3.50 6.21
C LEU A 17 -3.79 -4.74 6.05
N TYR A 18 -3.55 -5.81 6.83
CA TYR A 18 -4.17 -7.11 6.55
C TYR A 18 -5.22 -7.54 7.57
N ALA A 19 -5.10 -7.12 8.82
CA ALA A 19 -6.01 -7.52 9.88
C ALA A 19 -7.43 -7.01 9.59
N SER A 20 -8.38 -7.94 9.55
CA SER A 20 -9.79 -7.60 9.49
C SER A 20 -10.26 -7.02 10.83
N GLN A 21 -11.36 -6.26 10.79
CA GLN A 21 -11.97 -5.72 12.00
C GLN A 21 -12.31 -6.82 13.04
N LYS A 22 -12.80 -7.97 12.57
CA LYS A 22 -13.12 -9.12 13.43
C LYS A 22 -11.89 -9.69 14.13
N GLU A 23 -10.76 -9.81 13.43
CA GLU A 23 -9.51 -10.28 14.03
C GLU A 23 -8.97 -9.27 15.05
N LEU A 24 -9.04 -7.98 14.75
CA LEU A 24 -8.63 -6.94 15.68
C LEU A 24 -9.49 -6.95 16.95
N GLU A 25 -10.80 -7.14 16.83
CA GLU A 25 -11.71 -7.30 17.98
C GLU A 25 -11.38 -8.54 18.79
N MET A 26 -11.13 -9.67 18.14
CA MET A 26 -10.75 -10.91 18.81
C MET A 26 -9.43 -10.78 19.58
N VAL A 27 -8.42 -10.14 18.99
CA VAL A 27 -7.13 -9.90 19.65
C VAL A 27 -7.27 -8.87 20.78
N ARG A 28 -8.10 -7.83 20.61
CA ARG A 28 -8.41 -6.88 21.69
C ARG A 28 -9.13 -7.54 22.86
N ALA A 29 -9.94 -8.56 22.62
CA ALA A 29 -10.63 -9.31 23.67
C ALA A 29 -9.70 -10.33 24.38
N SER A 30 -8.86 -11.03 23.62
CA SER A 30 -8.04 -12.15 24.15
C SER A 30 -6.65 -11.73 24.62
N ASN A 31 -6.02 -10.76 23.97
CA ASN A 31 -4.60 -10.43 24.12
C ASN A 31 -4.36 -8.91 24.21
N ARG A 32 -5.28 -8.19 24.88
CA ARG A 32 -5.27 -6.72 24.96
C ARG A 32 -3.94 -6.13 25.40
N GLU A 33 -3.34 -6.71 26.43
CA GLU A 33 -2.11 -6.17 27.02
C GLU A 33 -0.91 -6.34 26.09
N ALA A 34 -0.74 -7.52 25.48
CA ALA A 34 0.32 -7.77 24.50
C ALA A 34 0.17 -6.85 23.29
N LEU A 35 -1.07 -6.71 22.78
CA LEU A 35 -1.38 -5.79 21.69
C LEU A 35 -1.03 -4.34 22.07
N HIS A 36 -1.40 -3.88 23.27
CA HIS A 36 -1.09 -2.53 23.73
C HIS A 36 0.42 -2.29 23.84
N ARG A 37 1.18 -3.25 24.38
CA ARG A 37 2.64 -3.15 24.47
C ARG A 37 3.29 -3.05 23.09
N LEU A 38 2.89 -3.89 22.13
CA LEU A 38 3.42 -3.87 20.76
C LEU A 38 3.05 -2.57 20.03
N LEU A 39 1.82 -2.08 20.18
CA LEU A 39 1.41 -0.81 19.59
C LEU A 39 2.17 0.38 20.19
N LYS A 40 2.50 0.32 21.48
CA LYS A 40 3.34 1.33 22.13
C LYS A 40 4.79 1.26 21.62
N GLU A 41 5.34 0.06 21.49
CA GLU A 41 6.71 -0.16 21.04
C GLU A 41 6.92 0.27 19.57
N TYR A 42 5.91 0.06 18.71
CA TYR A 42 5.99 0.32 17.27
C TYR A 42 5.09 1.47 16.80
N ALA A 43 4.78 2.41 17.69
CA ALA A 43 3.83 3.49 17.42
C ALA A 43 4.22 4.34 16.21
N GLU A 44 5.51 4.66 16.08
CA GLU A 44 6.02 5.50 14.99
C GLU A 44 5.89 4.80 13.62
N GLU A 45 6.22 3.52 13.53
CA GLU A 45 6.09 2.79 12.27
C GLU A 45 4.64 2.54 11.89
N VAL A 46 3.77 2.23 12.85
CA VAL A 46 2.34 2.08 12.61
C VAL A 46 1.76 3.39 12.08
N ASP A 47 2.06 4.53 12.71
CA ASP A 47 1.60 5.85 12.27
C ASP A 47 2.09 6.20 10.85
N ARG A 48 3.35 5.86 10.53
CA ARG A 48 3.90 6.06 9.17
C ARG A 48 3.16 5.23 8.12
N VAL A 49 2.85 3.96 8.42
CA VAL A 49 2.10 3.09 7.50
C VAL A 49 0.67 3.59 7.34
N ASP A 50 0.00 3.96 8.43
CA ASP A 50 -1.36 4.49 8.40
C ASP A 50 -1.47 5.80 7.61
N LYS A 51 -0.53 6.73 7.79
CA LYS A 51 -0.46 7.96 6.99
C LYS A 51 -0.28 7.68 5.51
N THR A 52 0.61 6.74 5.17
CA THR A 52 0.87 6.34 3.78
C THR A 52 -0.38 5.69 3.16
N LYS A 53 -1.05 4.81 3.90
CA LYS A 53 -2.30 4.16 3.50
C LYS A 53 -3.40 5.19 3.22
N ARG A 54 -3.63 6.13 4.14
CA ARG A 54 -4.62 7.21 3.95
C ARG A 54 -4.29 8.10 2.76
N LEU A 55 -3.02 8.39 2.52
CA LEU A 55 -2.58 9.14 1.35
C LEU A 55 -2.88 8.37 0.06
N TYR A 56 -2.57 7.08 0.01
CA TYR A 56 -2.87 6.22 -1.13
C TYR A 56 -4.38 6.15 -1.39
N GLU A 57 -5.19 5.90 -0.37
CA GLU A 57 -6.65 5.91 -0.47
C GLU A 57 -7.15 7.25 -1.01
N ARG A 58 -6.61 8.37 -0.53
CA ARG A 58 -6.96 9.71 -1.01
C ARG A 58 -6.55 9.99 -2.45
N ILE A 59 -5.44 9.44 -2.96
CA ILE A 59 -4.97 9.70 -4.32
C ILE A 59 -5.65 8.75 -5.32
N VAL A 60 -5.78 7.47 -4.96
CA VAL A 60 -6.21 6.41 -5.86
C VAL A 60 -7.73 6.27 -5.90
N GLN A 61 -8.44 6.40 -4.77
CA GLN A 61 -9.90 6.25 -4.77
C GLN A 61 -10.66 7.35 -5.56
N PRO A 62 -10.22 8.63 -5.61
CA PRO A 62 -10.87 9.60 -6.49
C PRO A 62 -10.60 9.35 -7.97
N GLN A 63 -9.48 8.70 -8.34
CA GLN A 63 -9.16 8.37 -9.73
C GLN A 63 -9.98 7.19 -10.27
N SER A 64 -10.51 6.31 -9.40
CA SER A 64 -11.44 5.26 -9.83
C SER A 64 -12.90 5.71 -9.93
N ILE A 65 -13.28 6.82 -9.26
CA ILE A 65 -14.65 7.38 -9.30
C ILE A 65 -14.76 8.54 -10.30
N ARG A 66 -13.67 9.28 -10.57
CA ARG A 66 -13.59 10.13 -11.75
C ARG A 66 -13.04 9.28 -12.88
N THR A 67 -13.93 8.75 -13.73
CA THR A 67 -13.62 8.73 -15.15
C THR A 67 -13.26 10.16 -15.53
N GLN A 68 -11.98 10.51 -15.43
CA GLN A 68 -11.47 11.68 -16.10
C GLN A 68 -11.77 11.40 -17.56
N GLY A 69 -12.79 12.08 -18.08
CA GLY A 69 -12.99 12.28 -19.51
C GLY A 69 -11.81 13.06 -20.05
N PHE A 70 -10.63 12.45 -20.02
CA PHE A 70 -9.56 12.82 -20.90
C PHE A 70 -10.00 12.33 -22.27
N ASP A 71 -10.50 13.28 -23.07
CA ASP A 71 -10.32 13.24 -24.51
C ASP A 71 -8.83 13.40 -24.78
N GLY A 72 -8.10 12.32 -24.50
CA GLY A 72 -6.66 12.24 -24.56
C GLY A 72 -6.34 11.07 -25.44
N VAL A 73 -6.51 11.26 -26.75
CA VAL A 73 -5.90 10.42 -27.78
C VAL A 73 -4.39 10.39 -27.48
N LEU A 74 -3.99 9.41 -26.68
CA LEU A 74 -2.61 9.14 -26.38
C LEU A 74 -2.04 8.42 -27.61
N ARG A 75 -1.65 9.20 -28.63
CA ARG A 75 -0.78 8.70 -29.69
C ARG A 75 0.57 8.47 -29.06
N ILE A 76 0.74 7.25 -28.58
CA ILE A 76 2.03 6.68 -28.29
C ILE A 76 2.68 6.44 -29.66
N ASP A 77 3.35 7.45 -30.19
CA ASP A 77 4.28 7.26 -31.31
C ASP A 77 5.52 6.53 -30.74
N TYR A 78 5.37 5.22 -30.56
CA TYR A 78 6.49 4.36 -30.23
C TYR A 78 7.32 4.20 -31.49
N PHE A 79 8.47 4.88 -31.47
CA PHE A 79 9.57 4.79 -32.42
C PHE A 79 9.92 3.32 -32.71
N PHE A 80 9.41 2.80 -33.82
CA PHE A 80 10.12 1.81 -34.63
C PHE A 80 10.57 2.55 -35.88
N ASP A 81 11.70 3.25 -35.77
CA ASP A 81 12.51 3.56 -36.94
C ASP A 81 12.89 2.23 -37.58
N ARG A 82 12.11 1.84 -38.60
CA ARG A 82 12.62 0.92 -39.62
C ARG A 82 13.80 1.63 -40.25
N GLU A 83 15.01 1.14 -39.96
CA GLU A 83 16.07 1.16 -40.95
C GLU A 83 15.54 0.47 -42.23
N LYS A 84 15.04 1.29 -43.15
CA LYS A 84 14.98 0.99 -44.57
C LYS A 84 15.40 2.23 -45.36
N ASN A 85 16.69 2.51 -45.26
CA ASN A 85 17.49 3.08 -46.35
C ASN A 85 18.08 1.86 -47.08
N ASN A 86 17.90 1.57 -48.37
CA ASN A 86 17.68 2.41 -49.52
C ASN A 86 16.72 1.79 -50.56
N SER A 87 16.12 2.69 -51.31
CA SER A 87 15.32 2.53 -52.52
C SER A 87 16.16 2.30 -53.79
N VAL A 88 15.58 1.54 -54.73
CA VAL A 88 15.87 1.40 -56.18
C VAL A 88 17.19 0.72 -56.56
#